data_AF-A0A2J6Q789-F1
#
_entry.id   AF-A0A2J6Q789-F1
#
_cell.length_a   1.000
_cell.length_b   1.000
_cell.length_c   1.000
_cell.angle_alpha   90.00
_cell.angle_beta   90.00
_cell.angle_gamma   90.00
#
_symmetry.space_group_name_H-M   'P 1'
#
loop_
_entity.id
_entity.type
_entity.pdbx_description
1 polymer ?
#
loop_
_entity_poly.entity_id
_entity_poly.type
_entity_poly.pdbx_seq_one_letter_code
_entity_poly.pdbx_strand_id
1 'polypeptide(L)'
;MGFGDFNSLCNQASLPLCSMVGAIKTIAGSHGTEAECYSRSIELANTIIFQGAASFMHIAALIMTVIMILHVRSKFTAVGRKEITFFFYLYMLLTAFSLILDSGVIPPGSGPYPYFTAAQNGLTSALCACLLINGFVGFQLYEDGTTLSVWLLRTVSFAMFIITGLVSLATFKSWAGLGPTHTVGMFIVLYLVSGIEILIYIVMQTILVVNTLQDRWPLGDIAFGAFFLIIGQVILYVFSNTICNAVQHYLDGLFFATICNLLAVMMVYKVHAPFLSISFPQILISIQYWDSITREDLEFSVGTKQNNWEVKELLPEEDGRNTPYQDTDYASTTMYNTSGQVRNSNYGGFAY
;
A
#
# COMPACT_ATOMS: atom_id res chain seq x y z
N MET A 1 -23.38 8.45 26.58
CA MET A 1 -22.37 7.89 25.66
C MET A 1 -21.12 7.67 26.48
N GLY A 2 -20.74 6.42 26.74
CA GLY A 2 -19.47 6.10 27.39
C GLY A 2 -18.32 6.19 26.39
N PHE A 3 -17.12 6.46 26.87
CA PHE A 3 -15.91 6.36 26.06
C PHE A 3 -15.72 4.91 25.60
N GLY A 4 -15.58 4.69 24.28
CA GLY A 4 -15.38 3.36 23.69
C GLY A 4 -16.67 2.57 23.43
N ASP A 5 -17.85 3.17 23.56
CA ASP A 5 -19.10 2.55 23.15
C ASP A 5 -19.30 2.64 21.63
N PHE A 6 -19.53 1.49 20.99
CA PHE A 6 -19.79 1.41 19.55
C PHE A 6 -21.23 1.72 19.13
N ASN A 7 -22.16 1.87 20.08
CA ASN A 7 -23.59 2.03 19.78
C ASN A 7 -23.88 3.22 18.85
N SER A 8 -23.26 4.38 19.08
CA SER A 8 -23.47 5.55 18.21
C SER A 8 -22.84 5.37 16.83
N LEU A 9 -21.69 4.71 16.77
CA LEU A 9 -20.96 4.47 15.53
C LEU A 9 -21.73 3.48 14.63
N CYS A 10 -22.24 2.42 15.24
CA CYS A 10 -22.99 1.36 14.57
C CYS A 10 -24.41 1.75 14.19
N ASN A 11 -25.05 2.67 14.92
CA ASN A 11 -26.33 3.23 14.49
C ASN A 11 -26.18 4.11 13.25
N GLN A 12 -25.00 4.71 13.04
CA GLN A 12 -24.77 5.64 11.92
C GLN A 12 -24.20 4.95 10.67
N ALA A 13 -23.35 3.94 10.85
CA ALA A 13 -22.64 3.28 9.77
C ALA A 13 -22.82 1.76 9.83
N SER A 14 -23.14 1.16 8.68
CA SER A 14 -23.22 -0.29 8.48
C SER A 14 -21.82 -0.89 8.30
N LEU A 15 -21.09 -1.02 9.40
CA LEU A 15 -19.79 -1.70 9.44
C LEU A 15 -19.95 -3.20 9.78
N PRO A 16 -19.14 -4.10 9.21
CA PRO A 16 -19.17 -5.53 9.53
C PRO A 16 -19.01 -5.86 11.03
N LEU A 17 -18.23 -5.05 11.77
CA LEU A 17 -18.06 -5.23 13.21
C LEU A 17 -19.35 -4.99 14.02
N CYS A 18 -20.30 -4.22 13.47
CA CYS A 18 -21.48 -3.78 14.20
C CYS A 18 -22.51 -4.88 14.42
N SER A 19 -22.57 -5.87 13.52
CA SER A 19 -23.43 -7.05 13.72
C SER A 19 -22.91 -7.98 14.82
N MET A 20 -21.72 -7.73 15.38
CA MET A 20 -21.10 -8.55 16.43
C MET A 20 -21.01 -7.83 17.79
N VAL A 21 -21.42 -6.57 17.85
CA VAL A 21 -21.22 -5.68 19.00
C VAL A 21 -22.54 -5.04 19.42
N GLY A 22 -22.72 -4.90 20.74
CA GLY A 22 -23.86 -4.23 21.33
C GLY A 22 -24.75 -5.14 22.18
N ALA A 23 -25.78 -4.51 22.77
CA ALA A 23 -26.79 -5.22 23.55
C ALA A 23 -27.61 -6.15 22.65
N ILE A 24 -28.13 -7.24 23.24
CA ILE A 24 -29.01 -8.16 22.54
C ILE A 24 -30.33 -7.43 22.24
N LYS A 25 -30.56 -7.09 20.98
CA LYS A 25 -31.77 -6.40 20.52
C LYS A 25 -32.69 -7.30 19.67
N THR A 26 -32.22 -8.45 19.23
CA THR A 26 -32.98 -9.36 18.36
C THR A 26 -33.70 -10.43 19.16
N ILE A 27 -34.90 -10.81 18.70
CA ILE A 27 -35.75 -11.88 19.28
C ILE A 27 -35.02 -13.24 19.28
N ALA A 28 -34.02 -13.42 18.41
CA ALA A 28 -33.17 -14.61 18.31
C ALA A 28 -32.01 -14.65 19.34
N GLY A 29 -31.88 -13.66 20.23
CA GLY A 29 -30.85 -13.66 21.28
C GLY A 29 -29.43 -13.36 20.80
N SER A 30 -29.24 -12.84 19.58
CA SER A 30 -27.92 -12.49 19.06
C SER A 30 -27.52 -11.06 19.42
N HIS A 31 -26.24 -10.88 19.77
CA HIS A 31 -25.59 -9.57 19.83
C HIS A 31 -25.49 -8.97 18.42
N GLY A 32 -25.68 -7.65 18.30
CA GLY A 32 -25.59 -6.92 17.03
C GLY A 32 -26.39 -5.62 17.07
N THR A 33 -25.77 -4.56 16.57
CA THR A 33 -26.40 -3.24 16.40
C THR A 33 -26.47 -2.92 14.92
N GLU A 34 -27.68 -2.83 14.39
CA GLU A 34 -27.93 -2.48 13.01
C GLU A 34 -27.94 -0.95 12.83
N ALA A 35 -27.50 -0.49 11.65
CA ALA A 35 -27.55 0.92 11.28
C ALA A 35 -29.00 1.37 11.05
N GLU A 36 -29.31 2.63 11.37
CA GLU A 36 -30.65 3.19 11.16
C GLU A 36 -31.00 3.31 9.66
N CYS A 37 -29.98 3.55 8.82
CA CYS A 37 -30.13 3.61 7.38
C CYS A 37 -28.96 2.87 6.71
N TYR A 38 -29.29 1.88 5.86
CA TYR A 38 -28.33 1.15 5.04
C TYR A 38 -28.85 1.03 3.61
N SER A 39 -27.95 0.75 2.65
CA SER A 39 -28.32 0.60 1.25
C SER A 39 -29.10 -0.68 1.01
N ARG A 40 -30.11 -0.65 0.12
CA ARG A 40 -30.93 -1.82 -0.22
C ARG A 40 -30.08 -2.96 -0.79
N SER A 41 -30.44 -4.18 -0.42
CA SER A 41 -29.88 -5.38 -1.04
C SER A 41 -30.41 -5.53 -2.46
N ILE A 42 -29.59 -6.12 -3.33
CA ILE A 42 -29.95 -6.44 -4.70
C ILE A 42 -30.04 -7.96 -4.81
N GLU A 43 -31.18 -8.46 -5.28
CA GLU A 43 -31.34 -9.87 -5.62
C GLU A 43 -30.87 -10.09 -7.05
N LEU A 44 -29.78 -10.84 -7.21
CA LEU A 44 -29.25 -11.20 -8.53
C LEU A 44 -29.12 -12.72 -8.61
N ALA A 45 -29.78 -13.32 -9.60
CA ALA A 45 -29.67 -14.75 -9.92
C ALA A 45 -29.78 -15.69 -8.69
N ASN A 46 -30.83 -15.51 -7.87
CA ASN A 46 -31.09 -16.31 -6.66
C ASN A 46 -30.09 -16.11 -5.50
N THR A 47 -29.27 -15.06 -5.55
CA THR A 47 -28.38 -14.62 -4.46
C THR A 47 -28.71 -13.19 -4.03
N ILE A 48 -28.76 -12.95 -2.72
CA ILE A 48 -28.99 -11.61 -2.15
C ILE A 48 -27.61 -11.01 -1.91
N ILE A 49 -27.29 -9.91 -2.60
CA ILE A 49 -26.06 -9.16 -2.40
C ILE A 49 -26.37 -7.97 -1.50
N PHE A 50 -25.68 -7.90 -0.36
CA PHE A 50 -25.75 -6.75 0.53
C PHE A 50 -24.85 -5.63 0.00
N GLN A 51 -25.24 -4.38 0.25
CA GLN A 51 -24.47 -3.18 -0.10
C GLN A 51 -23.78 -3.23 -1.48
N GLY A 52 -24.58 -3.43 -2.53
CA GLY A 52 -24.07 -3.62 -3.89
C GLY A 52 -23.21 -2.45 -4.40
N ALA A 53 -23.54 -1.21 -4.03
CA ALA A 53 -22.76 -0.04 -4.40
C ALA A 53 -21.35 -0.03 -3.77
N ALA A 54 -21.24 -0.29 -2.47
CA ALA A 54 -19.95 -0.39 -1.79
C ALA A 54 -19.13 -1.58 -2.33
N SER A 55 -19.79 -2.71 -2.59
CA SER A 55 -19.15 -3.89 -3.20
C SER A 55 -18.54 -3.58 -4.57
N PHE A 56 -19.25 -2.82 -5.43
CA PHE A 56 -18.70 -2.37 -6.71
C PHE A 56 -17.45 -1.49 -6.54
N MET A 57 -17.46 -0.59 -5.55
CA MET A 57 -16.29 0.24 -5.25
C MET A 57 -15.10 -0.55 -4.71
N HIS A 58 -15.32 -1.58 -3.90
CA HIS A 58 -14.25 -2.47 -3.47
C HIS A 58 -13.62 -3.24 -4.65
N ILE A 59 -14.42 -3.68 -5.62
CA ILE A 59 -13.91 -4.31 -6.86
C ILE A 59 -13.07 -3.30 -7.65
N ALA A 60 -13.56 -2.08 -7.85
CA ALA A 60 -12.80 -1.02 -8.50
C ALA A 60 -11.49 -0.73 -7.75
N ALA A 61 -11.52 -0.73 -6.41
CA ALA A 61 -10.35 -0.54 -5.59
C ALA A 61 -9.32 -1.66 -5.70
N LEU A 62 -9.75 -2.92 -5.81
CA LEU A 62 -8.87 -4.04 -6.08
C LEU A 62 -8.18 -3.90 -7.44
N ILE A 63 -8.92 -3.57 -8.50
CA ILE A 63 -8.36 -3.37 -9.84
C ILE A 63 -7.32 -2.25 -9.82
N MET A 64 -7.66 -1.11 -9.21
CA MET A 64 -6.74 0.02 -9.09
C MET A 64 -5.49 -0.34 -8.28
N THR A 65 -5.64 -1.10 -7.19
CA THR A 65 -4.50 -1.56 -6.37
C THR A 65 -3.57 -2.47 -7.17
N VAL A 66 -4.11 -3.38 -7.98
CA VAL A 66 -3.30 -4.24 -8.86
C VAL A 66 -2.50 -3.40 -9.86
N ILE A 67 -3.14 -2.40 -10.49
CA ILE A 67 -2.46 -1.48 -11.39
C ILE A 67 -1.33 -0.74 -10.66
N MET A 68 -1.57 -0.26 -9.44
CA MET A 68 -0.53 0.40 -8.63
C MET A 68 0.66 -0.53 -8.36
N ILE A 69 0.41 -1.78 -7.95
CA ILE A 69 1.47 -2.77 -7.69
C ILE A 69 2.33 -3.01 -8.94
N LEU A 70 1.71 -3.15 -10.11
CA LEU A 70 2.45 -3.34 -11.37
C LEU A 70 3.36 -2.14 -11.67
N HIS A 71 2.89 -0.92 -11.42
CA HIS A 71 3.69 0.29 -11.58
C HIS A 71 4.83 0.43 -10.55
N VAL A 72 4.67 -0.09 -9.32
CA VAL A 72 5.77 -0.08 -8.33
C VAL A 72 6.89 -0.98 -8.83
N ARG A 73 6.51 -2.16 -9.33
CA ARG A 73 7.46 -3.20 -9.70
C ARG A 73 8.24 -2.89 -10.98
N SER A 74 7.72 -2.02 -11.84
CA SER A 74 8.39 -1.62 -13.08
C SER A 74 9.51 -0.59 -12.89
N LYS A 75 9.58 0.11 -11.74
CA LYS A 75 10.68 1.05 -11.44
C LYS A 75 11.83 0.32 -10.76
N PHE A 76 13.04 0.36 -11.33
CA PHE A 76 14.20 -0.44 -10.88
C PHE A 76 15.17 0.25 -9.91
N THR A 77 15.00 1.55 -9.61
CA THR A 77 15.91 2.33 -8.75
C THR A 77 15.22 3.09 -7.61
N ALA A 78 13.93 2.86 -7.35
CA ALA A 78 13.22 3.56 -6.27
C ALA A 78 13.60 3.01 -4.89
N VAL A 79 13.90 3.93 -3.97
CA VAL A 79 14.04 3.70 -2.52
C VAL A 79 12.69 3.20 -1.97
N GLY A 80 12.68 2.34 -0.95
CA GLY A 80 11.50 1.87 -0.23
C GLY A 80 10.60 0.93 -1.04
N ARG A 81 11.10 0.36 -2.16
CA ARG A 81 10.25 -0.39 -3.09
C ARG A 81 9.63 -1.61 -2.45
N LYS A 82 10.40 -2.39 -1.69
CA LYS A 82 9.92 -3.67 -1.14
C LYS A 82 8.89 -3.42 -0.03
N GLU A 83 9.10 -2.35 0.72
CA GLU A 83 8.35 -1.84 1.85
C GLU A 83 6.99 -1.29 1.38
N ILE A 84 6.98 -0.39 0.39
CA ILE A 84 5.72 0.15 -0.16
C ILE A 84 4.92 -0.91 -0.93
N THR A 85 5.59 -1.84 -1.60
CA THR A 85 4.90 -2.96 -2.26
C THR A 85 4.17 -3.83 -1.23
N PHE A 86 4.75 -4.04 -0.05
CA PHE A 86 4.08 -4.77 1.03
C PHE A 86 2.84 -4.03 1.55
N PHE A 87 2.89 -2.69 1.67
CA PHE A 87 1.72 -1.88 2.00
C PHE A 87 0.56 -2.11 1.00
N PHE A 88 0.83 -2.10 -0.32
CA PHE A 88 -0.22 -2.38 -1.30
C PHE A 88 -0.75 -3.81 -1.25
N TYR A 89 0.10 -4.79 -0.92
CA TYR A 89 -0.37 -6.17 -0.71
C TYR A 89 -1.30 -6.26 0.51
N LEU A 90 -1.00 -5.57 1.60
CA LEU A 90 -1.91 -5.49 2.76
C LEU A 90 -3.21 -4.76 2.43
N TYR A 91 -3.14 -3.65 1.69
CA TYR A 91 -4.33 -2.91 1.24
C TYR A 91 -5.22 -3.76 0.33
N MET A 92 -4.61 -4.51 -0.59
CA MET A 92 -5.33 -5.46 -1.45
C MET A 92 -6.02 -6.55 -0.62
N LEU A 93 -5.33 -7.12 0.36
CA LEU A 93 -5.90 -8.14 1.25
C LEU A 93 -7.06 -7.57 2.08
N LEU A 94 -6.88 -6.39 2.69
CA LEU A 94 -7.92 -5.70 3.47
C LEU A 94 -9.16 -5.42 2.61
N THR A 95 -8.97 -4.92 1.38
CA THR A 95 -10.06 -4.63 0.45
C THR A 95 -10.80 -5.89 0.04
N ALA A 96 -10.08 -7.00 -0.18
CA ALA A 96 -10.70 -8.29 -0.49
C ALA A 96 -11.54 -8.83 0.67
N PHE A 97 -11.05 -8.75 1.92
CA PHE A 97 -11.82 -9.14 3.10
C PHE A 97 -13.04 -8.24 3.31
N SER A 98 -12.90 -6.93 3.11
CA SER A 98 -14.02 -5.98 3.19
C SER A 98 -15.09 -6.30 2.15
N LEU A 99 -14.70 -6.58 0.89
CA LEU A 99 -15.62 -7.02 -0.16
C LEU A 99 -16.40 -8.29 0.24
N ILE A 100 -15.74 -9.31 0.81
CA ILE A 100 -16.39 -10.56 1.22
C ILE A 100 -17.45 -10.32 2.31
N LEU A 101 -17.15 -9.43 3.27
CA LEU A 101 -18.06 -9.13 4.38
C LEU A 101 -19.20 -8.21 3.95
N ASP A 102 -18.90 -7.14 3.20
CA ASP A 102 -19.88 -6.12 2.80
C ASP A 102 -20.85 -6.63 1.73
N SER A 103 -20.39 -7.52 0.83
CA SER A 103 -21.27 -8.19 -0.15
C SER A 103 -22.19 -9.25 0.48
N GLY A 104 -21.93 -9.61 1.74
CA GLY A 104 -22.66 -10.64 2.48
C GLY A 104 -22.46 -12.06 1.96
N VAL A 105 -21.32 -12.34 1.30
CA VAL A 105 -20.89 -13.72 0.96
C VAL A 105 -20.85 -14.58 2.22
N ILE A 106 -20.43 -13.99 3.34
CA ILE A 106 -20.54 -14.59 4.67
C ILE A 106 -21.66 -13.84 5.41
N PRO A 107 -22.83 -14.47 5.63
CA PRO A 107 -23.95 -13.78 6.25
C PRO A 107 -23.68 -13.53 7.74
N PRO A 108 -24.15 -12.39 8.28
CA PRO A 108 -24.08 -12.11 9.72
C PRO A 108 -24.84 -13.19 10.50
N GLY A 109 -24.29 -13.60 11.65
CA GLY A 109 -24.82 -14.70 12.47
C GLY A 109 -24.30 -16.09 12.06
N SER A 110 -23.58 -16.22 10.95
CA SER A 110 -22.90 -17.48 10.61
C SER A 110 -21.65 -17.70 11.49
N GLY A 111 -21.35 -18.98 11.79
CA GLY A 111 -20.15 -19.36 12.55
C GLY A 111 -18.81 -18.75 12.09
N PRO A 112 -18.53 -18.64 10.76
CA PRO A 112 -17.28 -18.03 10.28
C PRO A 112 -17.24 -16.50 10.35
N TYR A 113 -18.38 -15.80 10.39
CA TYR A 113 -18.47 -14.33 10.39
C TYR A 113 -17.54 -13.61 11.39
N PRO A 114 -17.47 -13.99 12.69
CA PRO A 114 -16.59 -13.35 13.66
C PRO A 114 -15.10 -13.45 13.30
N TYR A 115 -14.67 -14.54 12.65
CA TYR A 115 -13.27 -14.74 12.28
C TYR A 115 -12.84 -13.85 11.13
N PHE A 116 -13.70 -13.72 10.11
CA PHE A 116 -13.43 -12.83 8.97
C PHE A 116 -13.49 -11.36 9.38
N THR A 117 -14.45 -10.99 10.23
CA THR A 117 -14.57 -9.62 10.76
C THR A 117 -13.35 -9.25 11.62
N ALA A 118 -12.90 -10.17 12.48
CA ALA A 118 -11.68 -9.94 13.26
C ALA A 118 -10.43 -9.86 12.37
N ALA A 119 -10.36 -10.65 11.30
CA ALA A 119 -9.28 -10.55 10.33
C ALA A 119 -9.29 -9.20 9.60
N GLN A 120 -10.46 -8.68 9.20
CA GLN A 120 -10.59 -7.34 8.61
C GLN A 120 -10.10 -6.24 9.57
N ASN A 121 -10.51 -6.29 10.85
CA ASN A 121 -10.05 -5.35 11.87
C ASN A 121 -8.53 -5.45 12.08
N GLY A 122 -8.01 -6.68 12.14
CA GLY A 122 -6.57 -6.96 12.20
C GLY A 122 -5.81 -6.35 11.02
N LEU A 123 -6.32 -6.53 9.80
CA LEU A 123 -5.68 -6.00 8.59
C LEU A 123 -5.71 -4.48 8.53
N THR A 124 -6.77 -3.86 9.05
CA THR A 124 -6.87 -2.40 9.16
C THR A 124 -5.75 -1.85 10.04
N SER A 125 -5.53 -2.43 11.22
CA SER A 125 -4.45 -2.03 12.11
C SER A 125 -3.06 -2.35 11.54
N ALA A 126 -2.89 -3.53 10.92
CA ALA A 126 -1.64 -3.89 10.25
C ALA A 126 -1.27 -2.94 9.11
N LEU A 127 -2.26 -2.45 8.35
CA LEU A 127 -2.08 -1.45 7.31
C LEU A 127 -1.57 -0.12 7.89
N CYS A 128 -2.15 0.34 9.00
CA CYS A 128 -1.76 1.58 9.67
C CYS A 128 -0.34 1.48 10.26
N ALA A 129 -0.02 0.36 10.91
CA ALA A 129 1.32 0.07 11.40
C ALA A 129 2.36 0.00 10.26
N CYS A 130 2.00 -0.62 9.13
CA CYS A 130 2.84 -0.64 7.94
C CYS A 130 3.10 0.77 7.40
N LEU A 131 2.11 1.66 7.38
CA LEU A 131 2.28 3.06 6.99
C LEU A 131 3.24 3.79 7.93
N LEU A 132 3.09 3.63 9.23
CA LEU A 132 3.98 4.23 10.21
C LEU A 132 5.43 3.81 10.00
N ILE A 133 5.70 2.51 9.80
CA ILE A 133 7.07 2.01 9.54
C ILE A 133 7.61 2.55 8.20
N ASN A 134 6.78 2.62 7.16
CA ASN A 134 7.16 3.25 5.89
C ASN A 134 7.54 4.72 6.04
N GLY A 135 6.94 5.45 6.99
CA GLY A 135 7.35 6.82 7.33
C GLY A 135 8.77 6.91 7.89
N PHE A 136 9.17 5.96 8.74
CA PHE A 136 10.52 5.91 9.31
C PHE A 136 11.60 5.59 8.27
N VAL A 137 11.28 4.77 7.26
CA VAL A 137 12.20 4.44 6.16
C VAL A 137 12.60 5.70 5.37
N GLY A 138 11.74 6.71 5.31
CA GLY A 138 12.04 7.98 4.65
C GLY A 138 13.23 8.74 5.27
N PHE A 139 13.46 8.60 6.58
CA PHE A 139 14.59 9.24 7.25
C PHE A 139 15.93 8.50 7.08
N GLN A 140 15.95 7.41 6.31
CA GLN A 140 17.14 6.57 6.11
C GLN A 140 17.79 6.09 7.42
N LEU A 141 17.01 5.98 8.51
CA LEU A 141 17.48 5.42 9.79
C LEU A 141 17.93 3.97 9.64
N TYR A 142 17.32 3.26 8.69
CA TYR A 142 17.75 1.97 8.20
C TYR A 142 18.15 2.11 6.74
N GLU A 143 19.25 1.45 6.35
CA GLU A 143 19.60 1.28 4.95
C GLU A 143 18.42 0.59 4.24
N ASP A 144 17.85 1.32 3.28
CA ASP A 144 16.71 0.88 2.50
C ASP A 144 17.02 -0.42 1.73
N GLY A 145 16.03 -1.31 1.62
CA GLY A 145 16.20 -2.60 0.96
C GLY A 145 17.04 -3.63 1.73
N THR A 146 17.54 -3.30 2.93
CA THR A 146 18.12 -4.31 3.82
C THR A 146 17.07 -5.35 4.20
N THR A 147 17.50 -6.61 4.32
CA THR A 147 16.64 -7.69 4.77
C THR A 147 16.06 -7.43 6.16
N LEU A 148 16.78 -6.66 6.99
CA LEU A 148 16.35 -6.22 8.32
C LEU A 148 15.15 -5.27 8.23
N SER A 149 15.21 -4.20 7.42
CA SER A 149 14.12 -3.24 7.24
C SER A 149 12.81 -3.95 6.84
N VAL A 150 12.88 -4.81 5.82
CA VAL A 150 11.73 -5.56 5.32
C VAL A 150 11.18 -6.53 6.37
N TRP A 151 12.05 -7.20 7.14
CA TRP A 151 11.60 -8.09 8.21
C TRP A 151 10.96 -7.34 9.37
N LEU A 152 11.53 -6.21 9.80
CA LEU A 152 10.96 -5.36 10.83
C LEU A 152 9.54 -4.95 10.44
N LEU A 153 9.37 -4.43 9.22
CA LEU A 153 8.07 -4.01 8.70
C LEU A 153 7.05 -5.16 8.69
N ARG A 154 7.46 -6.35 8.24
CA ARG A 154 6.59 -7.55 8.25
C ARG A 154 6.22 -7.99 9.65
N THR A 155 7.17 -8.04 10.57
CA THR A 155 6.95 -8.49 11.95
C THR A 155 6.07 -7.51 12.72
N VAL A 156 6.30 -6.20 12.60
CA VAL A 156 5.47 -5.19 13.27
C VAL A 156 4.04 -5.20 12.72
N SER A 157 3.88 -5.23 11.40
CA SER A 157 2.55 -5.30 10.78
C SER A 157 1.82 -6.58 11.17
N PHE A 158 2.52 -7.72 11.19
CA PHE A 158 1.95 -9.00 11.62
C PHE A 158 1.60 -9.00 13.11
N ALA A 159 2.43 -8.39 13.97
CA ALA A 159 2.12 -8.26 15.39
C ALA A 159 0.83 -7.44 15.60
N MET A 160 0.68 -6.32 14.90
CA MET A 160 -0.53 -5.49 14.99
C MET A 160 -1.78 -6.17 14.42
N PHE A 161 -1.61 -6.99 13.37
CA PHE A 161 -2.67 -7.89 12.87
C PHE A 161 -3.14 -8.85 13.98
N ILE A 162 -2.20 -9.53 14.65
CA ILE A 162 -2.51 -10.51 15.69
C ILE A 162 -3.13 -9.84 16.92
N ILE A 163 -2.56 -8.72 17.40
CA ILE A 163 -3.06 -8.01 18.58
C ILE A 163 -4.51 -7.56 18.34
N THR A 164 -4.76 -6.85 17.25
CA THR A 164 -6.10 -6.32 16.94
C THR A 164 -7.09 -7.42 16.61
N GLY A 165 -6.65 -8.44 15.87
CA GLY A 165 -7.47 -9.60 15.53
C GLY A 165 -7.87 -10.42 16.75
N LEU A 166 -6.93 -10.69 17.67
CA LEU A 166 -7.23 -11.42 18.91
C LEU A 166 -8.11 -10.62 19.86
N VAL A 167 -7.89 -9.30 20.00
CA VAL A 167 -8.76 -8.43 20.81
C VAL A 167 -10.18 -8.39 20.23
N SER A 168 -10.32 -8.31 18.90
CA SER A 168 -11.62 -8.36 18.22
C SER A 168 -12.30 -9.72 18.44
N LEU A 169 -11.59 -10.83 18.24
CA LEU A 169 -12.12 -12.18 18.49
C LEU A 169 -12.54 -12.39 19.95
N ALA A 170 -11.70 -11.97 20.89
CA ALA A 170 -12.00 -12.07 22.31
C ALA A 170 -13.25 -11.27 22.67
N THR A 171 -13.44 -10.09 22.05
CA THR A 171 -14.64 -9.28 22.21
C THR A 171 -15.88 -9.99 21.65
N PHE A 172 -15.80 -10.59 20.46
CA PHE A 172 -16.95 -11.26 19.83
C PHE A 172 -17.35 -12.58 20.51
N LYS A 173 -16.38 -13.33 21.05
CA LYS A 173 -16.61 -14.63 21.71
C LYS A 173 -16.77 -14.53 23.23
N SER A 174 -16.76 -13.32 23.79
CA SER A 174 -16.78 -13.05 25.23
C SER A 174 -15.66 -13.77 26.00
N TRP A 175 -14.44 -13.73 25.46
CA TRP A 175 -13.25 -14.35 26.07
C TRP A 175 -12.42 -13.31 26.84
N ALA A 176 -11.67 -13.79 27.85
CA ALA A 176 -10.73 -12.98 28.63
C ALA A 176 -11.34 -11.74 29.32
N GLY A 177 -12.63 -11.79 29.69
CA GLY A 177 -13.33 -10.69 30.36
C GLY A 177 -13.71 -9.53 29.43
N LEU A 178 -13.37 -9.61 28.14
CA LEU A 178 -13.97 -8.79 27.10
C LEU A 178 -15.30 -9.41 26.69
N GLY A 179 -16.24 -8.57 26.26
CA GLY A 179 -17.52 -9.04 25.76
C GLY A 179 -18.15 -8.06 24.78
N PRO A 180 -19.18 -8.47 24.02
CA PRO A 180 -19.84 -7.63 23.03
C PRO A 180 -20.46 -6.35 23.59
N THR A 181 -20.65 -6.27 24.91
CA THR A 181 -21.15 -5.10 25.66
C THR A 181 -20.03 -4.21 26.22
N HIS A 182 -18.79 -4.71 26.31
CA HIS A 182 -17.62 -3.99 26.83
C HIS A 182 -16.54 -3.92 25.75
N THR A 183 -16.68 -2.96 24.85
CA THR A 183 -15.90 -2.86 23.60
C THR A 183 -14.77 -1.84 23.63
N VAL A 184 -14.46 -1.31 24.82
CA VAL A 184 -13.39 -0.33 25.03
C VAL A 184 -12.03 -0.83 24.52
N GLY A 185 -11.70 -2.10 24.78
CA GLY A 185 -10.43 -2.68 24.32
C GLY A 185 -10.30 -2.70 22.80
N MET A 186 -11.37 -3.10 22.10
CA MET A 186 -11.41 -3.08 20.63
C MET A 186 -11.37 -1.64 20.09
N PHE A 187 -12.07 -0.69 20.73
CA PHE A 187 -12.04 0.72 20.34
C PHE A 187 -10.61 1.30 20.41
N ILE A 188 -9.90 1.04 21.50
CA ILE A 188 -8.54 1.56 21.70
C ILE A 188 -7.62 1.03 20.60
N VAL A 189 -7.60 -0.28 20.37
CA VAL A 189 -6.64 -0.89 19.45
C VAL A 189 -6.98 -0.58 17.99
N LEU A 190 -8.26 -0.58 17.61
CA LEU A 190 -8.69 -0.40 16.22
C LEU A 190 -8.75 1.07 15.78
N TYR A 191 -9.20 1.97 16.65
CA TYR A 191 -9.40 3.38 16.29
C TYR A 191 -8.31 4.28 16.86
N LEU A 192 -8.05 4.20 18.16
CA LEU A 192 -7.13 5.14 18.82
C LEU A 192 -5.69 4.87 18.41
N VAL A 193 -5.22 3.62 18.51
CA VAL A 193 -3.85 3.26 18.13
C VAL A 193 -3.63 3.48 16.63
N SER A 194 -4.49 2.96 15.77
CA SER A 194 -4.36 3.16 14.31
C SER A 194 -4.46 4.64 13.90
N GLY A 195 -5.29 5.44 14.57
CA GLY A 195 -5.35 6.88 14.35
C GLY A 195 -4.05 7.60 14.74
N ILE A 196 -3.43 7.23 15.86
CA ILE A 196 -2.13 7.76 16.28
C ILE A 196 -1.03 7.36 15.29
N GLU A 197 -1.04 6.11 14.79
CA GLU A 197 -0.06 5.64 13.81
C GLU A 197 -0.10 6.48 12.52
N ILE A 198 -1.32 6.74 12.00
CA ILE A 198 -1.52 7.59 10.82
C ILE A 198 -1.08 9.04 11.09
N LEU A 199 -1.40 9.59 12.27
CA LEU A 199 -1.01 10.95 12.63
C LEU A 199 0.52 11.09 12.68
N ILE A 200 1.20 10.16 13.35
CA ILE A 200 2.66 10.12 13.43
C ILE A 200 3.24 10.03 12.01
N TYR A 201 2.70 9.17 11.14
CA TYR A 201 3.10 9.10 9.74
C TYR A 201 2.99 10.45 9.01
N ILE A 202 1.84 11.14 9.10
CA ILE A 202 1.62 12.42 8.41
C ILE A 202 2.61 13.48 8.92
N VAL A 203 2.81 13.58 10.23
CA VAL A 203 3.75 14.53 10.84
C VAL A 203 5.18 14.23 10.38
N MET A 204 5.59 12.98 10.43
CA MET A 204 6.92 12.54 9.99
C MET A 204 7.18 12.86 8.52
N GLN A 205 6.25 12.53 7.61
CA GLN A 205 6.43 12.84 6.20
C GLN A 205 6.43 14.35 5.92
N THR A 206 5.66 15.11 6.68
CA THR A 206 5.69 16.58 6.59
C THR A 206 7.06 17.13 7.00
N ILE A 207 7.63 16.65 8.11
CA ILE A 207 8.95 17.08 8.59
C ILE A 207 10.05 16.75 7.56
N LEU A 208 10.03 15.54 7.01
CA LEU A 208 10.98 15.09 6.01
C LEU A 208 10.94 15.98 4.77
N VAL A 209 9.76 16.20 4.20
CA VAL A 209 9.62 17.03 2.99
C VAL A 209 10.02 18.47 3.25
N VAL A 210 9.65 19.03 4.41
CA VAL A 210 9.95 20.44 4.72
C VAL A 210 11.44 20.69 4.90
N ASN A 211 12.16 19.75 5.50
CA ASN A 211 13.57 19.91 5.86
C ASN A 211 14.54 19.44 4.78
N THR A 212 14.17 18.42 3.99
CA THR A 212 15.08 17.79 3.03
C THR A 212 14.86 18.26 1.60
N LEU A 213 13.61 18.46 1.16
CA LEU A 213 13.29 18.77 -0.24
C LEU A 213 13.13 20.27 -0.49
N GLN A 214 13.67 20.74 -1.62
CA GLN A 214 13.44 22.09 -2.13
C GLN A 214 12.06 22.23 -2.81
N ASP A 215 11.61 21.18 -3.50
CA ASP A 215 10.30 21.13 -4.15
C ASP A 215 9.19 20.84 -3.14
N ARG A 216 8.25 21.78 -3.00
CA ARG A 216 7.14 21.70 -2.03
C ARG A 216 5.87 21.02 -2.55
N TRP A 217 5.85 20.62 -3.81
CA TRP A 217 4.72 19.90 -4.42
C TRP A 217 4.26 18.67 -3.62
N PRO A 218 5.16 17.81 -3.07
CA PRO A 218 4.74 16.65 -2.29
C PRO A 218 3.99 16.99 -0.98
N LEU A 219 4.12 18.21 -0.45
CA LEU A 219 3.31 18.65 0.69
C LEU A 219 1.83 18.76 0.33
N GLY A 220 1.54 19.17 -0.91
CA GLY A 220 0.18 19.18 -1.44
C GLY A 220 -0.42 17.77 -1.46
N ASP A 221 0.34 16.79 -1.93
CA ASP A 221 -0.12 15.39 -2.02
C ASP A 221 -0.41 14.79 -0.64
N ILE A 222 0.46 15.04 0.34
CA ILE A 222 0.25 14.63 1.73
C ILE A 222 -1.00 15.30 2.31
N ALA A 223 -1.18 16.60 2.07
CA ALA A 223 -2.34 17.35 2.54
C ALA A 223 -3.64 16.85 1.91
N PHE A 224 -3.67 16.60 0.60
CA PHE A 224 -4.82 16.04 -0.09
C PHE A 224 -5.14 14.61 0.37
N GLY A 225 -4.12 13.77 0.55
CA GLY A 225 -4.29 12.42 1.09
C GLY A 225 -4.92 12.44 2.49
N ALA A 226 -4.40 13.28 3.38
CA ALA A 226 -4.95 13.47 4.73
C ALA A 226 -6.39 14.02 4.69
N PHE A 227 -6.65 14.99 3.82
CA PHE A 227 -7.98 15.57 3.62
C PHE A 227 -9.01 14.53 3.20
N PHE A 228 -8.72 13.72 2.17
CA PHE A 228 -9.63 12.66 1.72
C PHE A 228 -9.83 11.60 2.79
N LEU A 229 -8.78 11.21 3.52
CA LEU A 229 -8.90 10.27 4.63
C LEU A 229 -9.85 10.81 5.71
N ILE A 230 -9.62 12.04 6.19
CA ILE A 230 -10.43 12.64 7.25
C ILE A 230 -11.88 12.83 6.81
N ILE A 231 -12.11 13.38 5.62
CA ILE A 231 -13.47 13.56 5.09
C ILE A 231 -14.17 12.22 4.88
N GLY A 232 -13.47 11.19 4.42
CA GLY A 232 -14.02 9.84 4.30
C GLY A 232 -14.53 9.30 5.64
N GLN A 233 -13.76 9.47 6.71
CA GLN A 233 -14.18 9.06 8.06
C GLN A 233 -15.36 9.90 8.59
N VAL A 234 -15.35 11.22 8.34
CA VAL A 234 -16.45 12.12 8.75
C VAL A 234 -17.74 11.77 8.00
N ILE A 235 -17.67 11.50 6.71
CA ILE A 235 -18.82 11.08 5.91
C ILE A 235 -19.39 9.77 6.47
N LEU A 236 -18.54 8.80 6.77
CA LEU A 236 -18.95 7.50 7.31
C LEU A 236 -19.59 7.63 8.70
N TYR A 237 -18.94 8.31 9.63
CA TYR A 237 -19.35 8.31 11.05
C TYR A 237 -20.31 9.41 11.45
N VAL A 238 -20.48 10.46 10.64
CA VAL A 238 -21.36 11.59 10.95
C VAL A 238 -22.49 11.72 9.93
N PHE A 239 -22.19 11.63 8.64
CA PHE A 239 -23.17 11.96 7.59
C PHE A 239 -23.86 10.75 6.95
N SER A 240 -23.45 9.52 7.27
CA SER A 240 -23.96 8.30 6.63
C SER A 240 -25.50 8.20 6.62
N ASN A 241 -26.19 8.39 7.75
CA ASN A 241 -27.66 8.34 7.78
C ASN A 241 -28.31 9.48 6.98
N THR A 242 -27.70 10.66 6.95
CA THR A 242 -28.24 11.81 6.20
C THR A 242 -28.16 11.54 4.70
N ILE A 243 -27.02 11.02 4.24
CA ILE A 243 -26.79 10.68 2.83
C ILE A 243 -27.68 9.51 2.42
N CYS A 244 -27.76 8.47 3.23
CA CYS A 244 -28.57 7.29 2.94
C CYS A 244 -30.06 7.64 2.78
N ASN A 245 -30.60 8.52 3.65
CA ASN A 245 -31.97 9.01 3.51
C ASN A 245 -32.14 9.93 2.29
N ALA A 246 -31.17 10.81 2.00
CA ALA A 246 -31.22 11.72 0.86
C ALA A 246 -31.21 10.99 -0.50
N VAL A 247 -30.48 9.87 -0.61
CA VAL A 247 -30.39 9.05 -1.82
C VAL A 247 -31.33 7.83 -1.75
N GLN A 248 -32.39 7.89 -0.95
CA GLN A 248 -33.45 6.86 -0.88
C GLN A 248 -32.94 5.42 -0.69
N HIS A 249 -31.94 5.22 0.16
CA HIS A 249 -31.30 3.92 0.42
C HIS A 249 -30.59 3.28 -0.80
N TYR A 250 -30.21 4.04 -1.82
CA TYR A 250 -29.37 3.51 -2.91
C TYR A 250 -27.87 3.54 -2.58
N LEU A 251 -27.42 4.58 -1.88
CA LEU A 251 -26.02 4.77 -1.46
C LEU A 251 -25.95 4.96 0.06
N ASP A 252 -24.85 4.54 0.66
CA ASP A 252 -24.55 4.71 2.08
C ASP A 252 -23.20 5.43 2.29
N GLY A 253 -22.87 5.73 3.54
CA GLY A 253 -21.58 6.34 3.87
C GLY A 253 -20.38 5.45 3.51
N LEU A 254 -20.55 4.12 3.49
CA LEU A 254 -19.50 3.15 3.18
C LEU A 254 -19.02 3.29 1.73
N PHE A 255 -19.93 3.50 0.79
CA PHE A 255 -19.59 3.81 -0.60
C PHE A 255 -18.67 5.05 -0.73
N PHE A 256 -19.00 6.15 -0.06
CA PHE A 256 -18.19 7.37 -0.14
C PHE A 256 -16.87 7.23 0.63
N ALA A 257 -16.87 6.53 1.76
CA ALA A 257 -15.68 6.27 2.54
C ALA A 257 -14.67 5.41 1.77
N THR A 258 -15.14 4.39 1.05
CA THR A 258 -14.27 3.53 0.21
C THR A 258 -13.64 4.31 -0.95
N ILE A 259 -14.39 5.21 -1.59
CA ILE A 259 -13.84 6.15 -2.59
C ILE A 259 -12.76 7.03 -1.96
N CYS A 260 -13.05 7.66 -0.83
CA CYS A 260 -12.12 8.56 -0.16
C CYS A 260 -10.85 7.82 0.31
N ASN A 261 -10.97 6.60 0.85
CA ASN A 261 -9.84 5.77 1.23
C ASN A 261 -8.99 5.39 0.02
N LEU A 262 -9.61 5.03 -1.11
CA LEU A 262 -8.89 4.76 -2.35
C LEU A 262 -8.13 6.01 -2.84
N LEU A 263 -8.78 7.16 -2.85
CA LEU A 263 -8.14 8.43 -3.25
C LEU A 263 -6.97 8.77 -2.31
N ALA A 264 -7.12 8.58 -1.00
CA ALA A 264 -6.04 8.79 -0.04
C ALA A 264 -4.84 7.88 -0.33
N VAL A 265 -5.07 6.58 -0.59
CA VAL A 265 -4.03 5.61 -0.94
C VAL A 265 -3.36 5.95 -2.28
N MET A 266 -4.11 6.46 -3.25
CA MET A 266 -3.55 6.92 -4.53
C MET A 266 -2.65 8.15 -4.34
N MET A 267 -3.05 9.13 -3.53
CA MET A 267 -2.25 10.34 -3.26
C MET A 267 -0.96 10.04 -2.50
N VAL A 268 -0.98 9.08 -1.56
CA VAL A 268 0.23 8.63 -0.84
C VAL A 268 1.24 7.99 -1.79
N TYR A 269 0.77 7.32 -2.84
CA TYR A 269 1.64 6.57 -3.74
C TYR A 269 2.18 7.40 -4.89
N LYS A 270 1.31 8.14 -5.59
CA LYS A 270 1.63 8.71 -6.90
C LYS A 270 0.50 9.61 -7.39
N VAL A 271 0.76 10.92 -7.50
CA VAL A 271 0.13 11.73 -8.56
C VAL A 271 0.69 11.26 -9.90
N HIS A 272 0.12 10.18 -10.44
CA HIS A 272 0.03 9.89 -11.87
C HIS A 272 -0.76 8.59 -12.09
N ALA A 273 -2.07 8.73 -12.19
CA ALA A 273 -2.89 7.97 -13.13
C ALA A 273 -4.13 8.82 -13.45
N PRO A 274 -4.48 8.99 -14.74
CA PRO A 274 -5.36 10.04 -15.22
C PRO A 274 -6.81 9.70 -14.88
N PHE A 275 -7.35 10.27 -13.80
CA PHE A 275 -8.81 10.26 -13.58
C PHE A 275 -9.41 11.66 -13.49
N LEU A 276 -8.59 12.71 -13.64
CA LEU A 276 -9.07 14.08 -13.84
C LEU A 276 -8.78 14.57 -15.26
N SER A 277 -9.22 13.79 -16.26
CA SER A 277 -9.37 14.28 -17.62
C SER A 277 -10.69 15.05 -17.74
N ILE A 278 -10.79 16.20 -17.08
CA ILE A 278 -11.72 17.27 -17.52
C ILE A 278 -10.92 18.58 -17.49
N SER A 279 -10.48 18.98 -18.69
CA SER A 279 -9.94 20.30 -19.05
C SER A 279 -8.64 20.74 -18.38
N PHE A 280 -7.49 20.44 -18.96
CA PHE A 280 -6.42 21.42 -19.26
C PHE A 280 -5.36 20.74 -20.17
N PRO A 281 -4.88 21.37 -21.26
CA PRO A 281 -4.04 20.70 -22.23
C PRO A 281 -2.60 20.55 -21.74
N GLN A 282 -1.97 19.48 -22.23
CA GLN A 282 -0.63 18.98 -21.95
C GLN A 282 0.47 20.06 -21.91
N ILE A 283 1.34 19.98 -20.90
CA ILE A 283 2.81 20.07 -20.99
C ILE A 283 3.34 19.46 -19.68
N LEU A 284 4.28 18.52 -19.84
CA LEU A 284 5.38 18.10 -18.95
C LEU A 284 5.38 18.60 -17.49
N ILE A 285 5.78 17.74 -16.52
CA ILE A 285 6.06 18.00 -15.07
C ILE A 285 4.88 17.54 -14.18
N SER A 286 4.99 16.69 -13.14
CA SER A 286 6.10 15.95 -12.53
C SER A 286 5.53 14.83 -11.65
N ILE A 287 6.16 13.67 -11.68
CA ILE A 287 6.06 12.62 -10.66
C ILE A 287 7.04 13.07 -9.57
N GLN A 288 6.61 13.64 -8.43
CA GLN A 288 7.56 14.42 -7.61
C GLN A 288 7.97 13.81 -6.27
N TYR A 289 7.21 12.91 -5.63
CA TYR A 289 7.66 12.41 -4.31
C TYR A 289 8.71 11.28 -4.42
N TRP A 290 8.38 10.19 -5.10
CA TRP A 290 9.31 9.05 -5.27
C TRP A 290 10.29 9.20 -6.44
N ASP A 291 9.98 10.06 -7.42
CA ASP A 291 10.91 10.37 -8.52
C ASP A 291 11.92 11.47 -8.14
N SER A 292 11.61 12.33 -7.17
CA SER A 292 12.56 13.35 -6.65
C SER A 292 13.74 12.69 -5.95
N ILE A 293 13.55 11.56 -5.27
CA ILE A 293 14.65 10.78 -4.71
C ILE A 293 15.56 10.24 -5.82
N THR A 294 15.02 9.92 -7.01
CA THR A 294 15.79 9.32 -8.11
C THR A 294 16.28 10.30 -9.19
N ARG A 295 15.90 11.59 -9.13
CA ARG A 295 16.37 12.58 -10.12
C ARG A 295 17.90 12.71 -10.07
N GLU A 296 18.45 12.57 -8.87
CA GLU A 296 19.88 12.60 -8.57
C GLU A 296 20.54 11.24 -8.87
N ASP A 297 19.84 10.12 -8.72
CA ASP A 297 20.38 8.79 -9.08
C ASP A 297 20.43 8.52 -10.60
N LEU A 298 19.58 9.19 -11.38
CA LEU A 298 19.55 9.09 -12.85
C LEU A 298 20.72 9.82 -13.51
N GLU A 299 21.29 10.85 -12.89
CA GLU A 299 22.50 11.51 -13.37
C GLU A 299 23.78 10.71 -13.07
N PHE A 300 23.80 9.89 -12.01
CA PHE A 300 24.93 9.00 -11.71
C PHE A 300 24.92 7.66 -12.48
N SER A 301 23.76 7.20 -12.95
CA SER A 301 23.66 5.94 -13.72
C SER A 301 23.86 6.11 -15.23
N VAL A 302 23.91 7.35 -15.75
CA VAL A 302 24.32 7.66 -17.13
C VAL A 302 25.82 8.04 -17.22
N GLY A 303 26.49 8.30 -16.09
CA GLY A 303 27.91 8.72 -16.06
C GLY A 303 28.98 7.61 -16.15
N THR A 304 28.63 6.32 -16.00
CA THR A 304 29.66 5.25 -15.89
C THR A 304 30.07 4.64 -17.24
N LYS A 305 29.63 5.18 -18.38
CA LYS A 305 30.13 4.81 -19.71
C LYS A 305 30.32 6.01 -20.65
N GLN A 306 31.09 7.00 -20.20
CA GLN A 306 31.75 7.91 -21.13
C GLN A 306 33.23 7.93 -20.81
N ASN A 307 33.96 7.05 -21.50
CA ASN A 307 35.29 7.27 -22.08
C ASN A 307 35.79 5.94 -22.66
N ASN A 308 35.39 5.65 -23.90
CA ASN A 308 36.05 4.65 -24.74
C ASN A 308 36.34 5.26 -26.12
N TRP A 309 36.74 6.53 -26.13
CA TRP A 309 37.34 7.17 -27.28
C TRP A 309 38.86 7.09 -27.13
N GLU A 310 39.41 5.89 -27.28
CA GLU A 310 40.79 5.80 -27.73
C GLU A 310 40.81 6.31 -29.18
N VAL A 311 40.98 7.62 -29.34
CA VAL A 311 41.46 8.19 -30.60
C VAL A 311 42.87 7.65 -30.75
N LYS A 312 43.03 6.58 -31.55
CA LYS A 312 44.33 6.26 -32.13
C LYS A 312 44.72 7.48 -32.96
N GLU A 313 45.57 8.33 -32.39
CA GLU A 313 46.23 9.40 -33.12
C GLU A 313 46.89 8.78 -34.35
N LEU A 314 46.42 9.23 -35.51
CA LEU A 314 47.07 9.02 -36.78
C LEU A 314 48.44 9.68 -36.70
N LEU A 315 49.48 8.88 -36.51
CA LEU A 315 50.87 9.31 -36.67
C LEU A 315 51.02 9.90 -38.08
N PRO A 316 51.48 11.16 -38.23
CA PRO A 316 51.86 11.68 -39.53
C PRO A 316 53.14 10.99 -40.01
N GLU A 317 53.10 10.49 -41.24
CA GLU A 317 54.28 10.01 -41.97
C GLU A 317 55.30 11.13 -42.21
N GLU A 318 56.58 10.72 -42.12
CA GLU A 318 57.78 11.29 -42.74
C GLU A 318 58.21 12.73 -42.35
N ASP A 319 59.35 12.87 -41.64
CA ASP A 319 60.67 13.01 -42.27
C ASP A 319 61.78 13.38 -41.24
N GLY A 320 62.97 12.78 -41.37
CA GLY A 320 64.22 13.44 -40.93
C GLY A 320 65.08 12.82 -39.81
N ARG A 321 66.04 12.00 -40.24
CA ARG A 321 67.47 11.93 -39.79
C ARG A 321 67.88 11.03 -38.62
N ASN A 322 68.56 9.94 -39.04
CA ASN A 322 69.90 9.48 -38.62
C ASN A 322 70.16 9.18 -37.13
N THR A 323 70.35 7.90 -36.80
CA THR A 323 71.70 7.26 -36.70
C THR A 323 71.58 5.75 -36.39
N PRO A 324 72.61 4.94 -36.72
CA PRO A 324 72.47 3.51 -37.02
C PRO A 324 72.98 2.57 -35.91
N TYR A 325 72.58 1.29 -36.01
CA TYR A 325 73.29 0.09 -35.52
C TYR A 325 73.34 -0.18 -34.00
N GLN A 326 72.62 -1.22 -33.56
CA GLN A 326 73.23 -2.39 -32.88
C GLN A 326 72.22 -3.53 -32.67
N ASP A 327 72.41 -4.61 -33.42
CA ASP A 327 72.00 -5.97 -33.04
C ASP A 327 72.85 -6.44 -31.85
N THR A 328 72.25 -7.10 -30.85
CA THR A 328 72.65 -8.45 -30.35
C THR A 328 71.80 -8.91 -29.16
N ASP A 329 71.21 -10.10 -29.33
CA ASP A 329 70.95 -11.19 -28.38
C ASP A 329 70.91 -10.92 -26.87
N TYR A 330 69.76 -11.18 -26.22
CA TYR A 330 69.67 -12.10 -25.07
C TYR A 330 68.20 -12.42 -24.75
N ALA A 331 67.91 -13.72 -24.63
CA ALA A 331 66.60 -14.32 -24.42
C ALA A 331 65.97 -14.01 -23.05
N SER A 332 64.63 -13.88 -23.00
CA SER A 332 63.77 -14.55 -21.99
C SER A 332 62.27 -14.26 -22.18
N THR A 333 61.56 -15.28 -22.68
CA THR A 333 60.33 -15.86 -22.13
C THR A 333 59.18 -14.92 -21.71
N THR A 334 58.08 -14.89 -22.48
CA THR A 334 56.87 -15.75 -22.31
C THR A 334 55.66 -15.08 -23.01
N MET A 335 55.23 -15.68 -24.12
CA MET A 335 54.02 -15.34 -24.87
C MET A 335 52.75 -15.93 -24.20
N TYR A 336 51.68 -15.13 -24.22
CA TYR A 336 50.28 -15.45 -24.53
C TYR A 336 49.66 -16.79 -24.07
N ASN A 337 48.46 -16.70 -23.48
CA ASN A 337 47.32 -17.32 -24.15
C ASN A 337 45.97 -16.70 -23.78
N THR A 338 45.31 -16.19 -24.83
CA THR A 338 43.90 -15.87 -24.95
C THR A 338 43.22 -17.07 -25.60
N SER A 339 42.04 -17.51 -25.16
CA SER A 339 41.19 -18.35 -26.01
C SER A 339 39.70 -18.13 -25.72
N GLY A 340 39.05 -17.47 -26.67
CA GLY A 340 37.61 -17.62 -26.89
C GLY A 340 37.36 -18.74 -27.89
N GLN A 341 36.17 -19.37 -27.80
CA GLN A 341 35.20 -19.53 -28.90
C GLN A 341 34.31 -20.80 -28.80
N VAL A 342 32.99 -20.55 -28.91
CA VAL A 342 31.99 -21.23 -29.79
C VAL A 342 31.30 -22.53 -29.32
N ARG A 343 29.97 -22.41 -29.05
CA ARG A 343 28.77 -23.13 -29.58
C ARG A 343 29.00 -24.55 -30.19
N ASN A 344 28.18 -25.60 -30.01
CA ASN A 344 26.72 -25.74 -29.99
C ASN A 344 26.31 -27.22 -29.70
N SER A 345 25.12 -27.41 -29.11
CA SER A 345 24.09 -28.45 -29.36
C SER A 345 24.31 -29.99 -29.25
N ASN A 346 23.38 -30.58 -28.48
CA ASN A 346 22.54 -31.80 -28.69
C ASN A 346 22.98 -33.22 -28.24
N TYR A 347 22.14 -33.75 -27.32
CA TYR A 347 21.46 -35.07 -27.26
C TYR A 347 22.19 -36.41 -27.52
N GLY A 348 22.07 -37.31 -26.52
CA GLY A 348 22.02 -38.79 -26.60
C GLY A 348 23.37 -39.47 -26.93
N GLY A 349 23.96 -40.35 -26.12
CA GLY A 349 23.39 -41.52 -25.44
C GLY A 349 23.83 -42.79 -26.21
N PHE A 350 24.70 -43.64 -25.63
CA PHE A 350 24.65 -45.11 -25.60
C PHE A 350 25.99 -45.76 -25.17
N ALA A 351 25.84 -46.82 -24.36
CA ALA A 351 26.63 -48.06 -24.22
C ALA A 351 28.17 -48.01 -24.20
N TYR A 352 28.76 -48.53 -23.13
CA TYR A 352 29.07 -49.97 -22.99
C TYR A 352 28.78 -50.45 -21.57
#